data_AF-A0A7S4LZI0-F1
#
_entry.id   AF-A0A7S4LZI0-F1
#
_cell.length_a   1.000
_cell.length_b   1.000
_cell.length_c   1.000
_cell.angle_alpha   90.00
_cell.angle_beta   90.00
_cell.angle_gamma   90.00
#
_symmetry.space_group_name_H-M   'P 1'
#
loop_
_entity.id
_entity.type
_entity.pdbx_description
1 polymer ?
#
loop_
_entity_poly.entity_id
_entity_poly.type
_entity_poly.pdbx_seq_one_letter_code
_entity_poly.pdbx_strand_id
1 'polypeptide(L)'
;EEQIMSKYYLAGGSCRYMFEKTAAVVVERLEVAISSCRNLELLFQGNVGDSSPHAVNHLTARYMHDGQACWMPVSKYVATRLADEAKVDVLKRLLDGECNPSLRGYLFELLFFKKVKQGL
;
A
#
# COMPACT_ATOMS: atom_id res chain seq x y z
N GLU A 1 -17.99 3.02 6.43
CA GLU A 1 -17.89 2.15 7.63
C GLU A 1 -17.92 0.68 7.27
N GLU A 2 -18.87 0.20 6.47
CA GLU A 2 -18.98 -1.22 6.08
C GLU A 2 -17.70 -1.83 5.46
N GLN A 3 -17.00 -1.10 4.58
CA GLN A 3 -15.71 -1.57 4.01
C GLN A 3 -14.62 -1.76 5.07
N ILE A 4 -14.54 -0.88 6.08
CA ILE A 4 -13.56 -0.98 7.18
C ILE A 4 -13.85 -2.22 8.04
N MET A 5 -15.13 -2.60 8.16
CA MET A 5 -15.54 -3.81 8.87
C MET A 5 -15.16 -5.10 8.13
N SER A 6 -14.88 -5.02 6.82
CA SER A 6 -14.41 -6.17 6.04
C SER A 6 -12.92 -6.44 6.30
N LYS A 7 -12.64 -7.59 6.91
CA LYS A 7 -11.25 -8.02 7.17
C LYS A 7 -10.42 -8.17 5.90
N TYR A 8 -11.04 -8.52 4.77
CA TYR A 8 -10.37 -8.61 3.47
C TYR A 8 -9.91 -7.24 2.96
N TYR A 9 -10.72 -6.20 3.14
CA TYR A 9 -10.34 -4.84 2.77
C TYR A 9 -9.08 -4.37 3.54
N LEU A 10 -8.96 -4.76 4.82
CA LEU A 10 -7.83 -4.44 5.69
C LEU A 10 -6.61 -5.31 5.44
N ALA A 11 -6.77 -6.63 5.44
CA ALA A 11 -5.69 -7.61 5.39
C ALA A 11 -5.18 -7.87 3.97
N GLY A 12 -6.05 -7.76 2.96
CA GLY A 12 -5.75 -8.06 1.56
C GLY A 12 -5.00 -9.38 1.40
N GLY A 13 -3.79 -9.32 0.82
CA GLY A 13 -2.92 -10.48 0.60
C GLY A 13 -2.12 -10.95 1.81
N SER A 14 -2.22 -10.31 2.97
CA SER A 14 -1.51 -10.74 4.18
C SER A 14 -2.23 -11.90 4.87
N CYS A 15 -1.75 -13.13 4.66
CA CYS A 15 -2.27 -14.31 5.36
C CYS A 15 -2.25 -14.15 6.88
N ARG A 16 -1.18 -13.57 7.42
CA ARG A 16 -1.05 -13.32 8.86
C ARG A 16 -2.15 -12.41 9.38
N TYR A 17 -2.47 -11.33 8.67
CA TYR A 17 -3.55 -10.43 9.06
C TYR A 17 -4.92 -11.05 8.83
N MET A 18 -5.06 -11.85 7.78
CA MET A 18 -6.31 -12.52 7.47
C MET A 18 -6.68 -13.60 8.48
N PHE A 19 -5.72 -14.41 8.94
CA PHE A 19 -6.02 -15.62 9.72
C PHE A 19 -5.61 -15.53 11.19
N GLU A 20 -4.54 -14.80 11.53
CA GLU A 20 -4.00 -14.81 12.90
C GLU A 20 -4.38 -13.59 13.74
N LYS A 21 -4.91 -12.51 13.13
CA LYS A 21 -5.20 -11.24 13.81
C LYS A 21 -6.66 -10.86 13.67
N THR A 22 -7.22 -10.13 14.63
CA THR A 22 -8.56 -9.55 14.51
C THR A 22 -8.53 -8.31 13.62
N ALA A 23 -9.67 -7.91 13.03
CA ALA A 23 -9.73 -6.69 12.21
C ALA A 23 -9.24 -5.45 12.97
N ALA A 24 -9.59 -5.31 14.25
CA ALA A 24 -9.12 -4.21 15.11
C ALA A 24 -7.60 -4.18 15.24
N VAL A 25 -6.96 -5.33 15.51
CA VAL A 25 -5.49 -5.42 15.61
C VAL A 25 -4.81 -5.16 14.26
N VAL A 26 -5.44 -5.55 13.15
CA VAL A 26 -4.92 -5.24 11.80
C VAL A 26 -4.93 -3.73 11.56
N VAL A 27 -6.06 -3.04 11.83
CA VAL A 27 -6.15 -1.58 11.69
C VAL A 27 -5.08 -0.88 12.52
N GLU A 28 -4.97 -1.21 13.80
CA GLU A 28 -4.00 -0.61 14.71
C GLU A 28 -2.57 -0.73 14.16
N ARG A 29 -2.17 -1.93 13.74
CA ARG A 29 -0.83 -2.19 13.19
C ARG A 29 -0.58 -1.47 11.88
N LEU A 30 -1.59 -1.39 11.02
CA LEU A 30 -1.49 -0.68 9.75
C LEU A 30 -1.33 0.82 9.97
N GLU A 31 -2.10 1.44 10.87
CA GLU A 31 -1.98 2.87 11.19
C GLU A 31 -0.60 3.22 11.77
N VAL A 32 -0.08 2.39 12.67
CA VAL A 32 1.29 2.57 13.20
C VAL A 32 2.34 2.47 12.09
N ALA A 33 2.19 1.50 11.18
CA ALA A 33 3.11 1.36 10.07
C ALA A 33 3.01 2.52 9.06
N ILE A 34 1.80 2.98 8.74
CA ILE A 34 1.55 4.12 7.83
C ILE A 34 2.15 5.40 8.40
N SER A 35 1.88 5.73 9.68
CA SER A 35 2.44 6.92 10.34
C SER A 35 3.97 6.92 10.44
N SER A 36 4.58 5.73 10.40
CA SER A 36 6.03 5.56 10.38
C SER A 36 6.63 5.66 8.97
N CYS A 37 5.81 5.61 7.91
CA CYS A 37 6.26 5.66 6.53
C CYS A 37 6.48 7.11 6.06
N ARG A 38 7.73 7.58 6.14
CA ARG A 38 8.07 8.97 5.76
C ARG A 38 8.33 9.18 4.26
N ASN A 39 8.58 8.11 3.50
CA ASN A 39 8.91 8.20 2.07
C ASN A 39 8.31 7.02 1.29
N LEU A 40 7.28 7.31 0.50
CA LEU A 40 6.57 6.32 -0.33
C LEU A 40 7.44 5.76 -1.46
N GLU A 41 8.36 6.55 -2.02
CA GLU A 41 9.23 6.08 -3.10
C GLU A 41 10.13 4.94 -2.59
N LEU A 42 10.67 5.07 -1.37
CA LEU A 42 11.47 4.01 -0.74
C LEU A 42 10.64 2.74 -0.45
N LEU A 43 9.38 2.92 -0.08
CA LEU A 43 8.45 1.80 0.17
C LEU A 43 8.22 0.99 -1.12
N PHE A 44 7.94 1.66 -2.24
CA PHE A 44 7.66 1.00 -3.52
C PHE A 44 8.91 0.45 -4.22
N GLN A 45 10.09 0.98 -3.91
CA GLN A 45 11.36 0.44 -4.40
C GLN A 45 11.82 -0.82 -3.65
N GLY A 46 11.14 -1.21 -2.57
CA GLY A 46 11.58 -2.33 -1.74
C GLY A 46 12.88 -2.05 -0.97
N ASN A 47 13.30 -0.78 -0.89
CA ASN A 47 14.51 -0.33 -0.21
C ASN A 47 14.33 -0.26 1.32
N VAL A 48 13.56 -1.19 1.87
CA VAL A 48 13.32 -1.34 3.31
C VAL A 48 13.61 -2.80 3.65
N GLY A 49 14.70 -3.05 4.38
CA GLY A 49 15.24 -4.40 4.57
C GLY A 49 14.37 -5.30 5.44
N ASP A 50 14.49 -6.63 5.26
CA ASP A 50 13.51 -7.60 5.75
C ASP A 50 13.30 -7.69 7.28
N SER A 51 14.16 -7.03 8.05
CA SER A 51 14.09 -6.96 9.52
C SER A 51 13.72 -5.58 10.06
N SER A 52 13.44 -4.62 9.18
CA SER A 52 13.04 -3.29 9.60
C SER A 52 11.60 -3.32 10.14
N PRO A 53 11.32 -2.64 11.27
CA PRO A 53 9.96 -2.46 11.77
C PRO A 53 9.06 -1.70 10.76
N HIS A 54 9.65 -1.11 9.72
CA HIS A 54 8.99 -0.45 8.60
C HIS A 54 8.82 -1.32 7.36
N ALA A 55 9.50 -2.48 7.27
CA ALA A 55 9.68 -3.18 6.00
C ALA A 55 8.71 -4.33 5.71
N VAL A 56 8.44 -5.26 6.63
CA VAL A 56 8.05 -6.59 6.13
C VAL A 56 6.60 -6.94 6.37
N ASN A 57 5.88 -7.03 5.26
CA ASN A 57 4.53 -7.60 5.10
C ASN A 57 3.40 -6.86 5.80
N HIS A 58 3.66 -5.69 6.36
CA HIS A 58 2.61 -4.84 6.95
C HIS A 58 1.95 -3.97 5.89
N LEU A 59 2.74 -3.29 5.04
CA LEU A 59 2.21 -2.35 4.05
C LEU A 59 2.31 -2.85 2.62
N THR A 60 3.32 -3.65 2.28
CA THR A 60 3.57 -4.11 0.91
C THR A 60 3.69 -5.63 0.81
N ALA A 61 3.21 -6.18 -0.29
CA ALA A 61 3.47 -7.53 -0.76
C ALA A 61 4.55 -7.49 -1.84
N ARG A 62 5.43 -8.50 -1.84
CA ARG A 62 6.43 -8.73 -2.87
C ARG A 62 5.96 -9.86 -3.78
N TYR A 63 6.08 -9.66 -5.09
CA TYR A 63 5.86 -10.71 -6.09
C TYR A 63 6.90 -10.59 -7.21
N MET A 64 6.97 -11.61 -8.07
CA MET A 64 7.88 -11.63 -9.21
C MET A 64 7.11 -11.39 -10.51
N HIS A 65 7.61 -10.48 -11.35
CA HIS A 65 7.09 -10.22 -12.69
C HIS A 65 8.28 -10.12 -13.66
N ASP A 66 8.31 -10.95 -14.69
CA ASP A 66 9.39 -11.00 -15.69
C ASP A 66 10.81 -11.07 -15.08
N GLY A 67 10.96 -11.85 -14.01
CA GLY A 67 12.24 -12.03 -13.31
C GLY A 67 12.63 -10.86 -12.39
N GLN A 68 11.82 -9.81 -12.31
CA GLN A 68 12.03 -8.67 -11.41
C GLN A 68 11.10 -8.75 -10.20
N ALA A 69 11.63 -8.35 -9.03
CA ALA A 69 10.80 -8.21 -7.84
C ALA A 69 10.00 -6.91 -7.93
N CYS A 70 8.70 -7.01 -7.67
CA CYS A 70 7.78 -5.88 -7.61
C CYS A 70 7.16 -5.80 -6.22
N TRP A 71 6.91 -4.58 -5.76
CA TRP A 71 6.26 -4.30 -4.48
C TRP A 71 4.96 -3.55 -4.72
N MET A 72 3.88 -4.07 -4.18
CA MET A 72 2.55 -3.45 -4.23
C MET A 72 1.98 -3.39 -2.83
N PRO A 73 1.04 -2.48 -2.51
CA PRO A 73 0.53 -2.46 -1.15
C PRO A 73 -0.31 -3.70 -0.89
N VAL A 74 -0.25 -4.17 0.35
CA VAL A 74 -0.77 -5.49 0.73
C VAL A 74 -2.30 -5.56 0.71
N SER A 75 -2.97 -4.41 0.81
CA SER A 75 -4.43 -4.33 0.82
C SER A 75 -4.95 -3.00 0.26
N LYS A 76 -6.26 -2.95 -0.03
CA LYS A 76 -6.93 -1.74 -0.50
C LYS A 76 -6.99 -0.66 0.58
N TYR A 77 -7.03 -1.04 1.85
CA TYR A 77 -6.90 -0.10 2.96
C TYR A 77 -5.56 0.63 2.91
N VAL A 78 -4.46 -0.13 2.84
CA VAL A 78 -3.12 0.45 2.78
C VAL A 78 -2.95 1.34 1.55
N ALA A 79 -3.45 0.91 0.39
CA ALA A 79 -3.59 1.72 -0.82
C ALA A 79 -4.03 3.15 -0.52
N THR A 80 -5.20 3.21 0.09
CA THR A 80 -6.00 4.42 0.22
C THR A 80 -5.34 5.36 1.21
N ARG A 81 -4.84 4.80 2.32
CA ARG A 81 -4.13 5.57 3.34
C ARG A 81 -2.80 6.12 2.82
N LEU A 82 -2.00 5.32 2.10
CA LEU A 82 -0.77 5.82 1.49
C LEU A 82 -1.04 6.90 0.44
N ALA A 83 -2.12 6.76 -0.34
CA ALA A 83 -2.52 7.80 -1.29
C ALA A 83 -2.96 9.09 -0.60
N ASP A 84 -3.65 9.01 0.55
CA ASP A 84 -4.03 10.18 1.34
C ASP A 84 -2.79 10.97 1.80
N GLU A 85 -1.75 10.28 2.27
CA GLU A 85 -0.48 10.87 2.72
C GLU A 85 0.42 11.35 1.56
N ALA A 86 0.34 10.73 0.39
CA ALA A 86 1.20 11.05 -0.75
C ALA A 86 1.00 12.48 -1.26
N LYS A 87 2.01 13.10 -1.87
CA LYS A 87 1.76 14.28 -2.73
C LYS A 87 1.29 13.80 -4.11
N VAL A 88 0.41 14.56 -4.77
CA VAL A 88 -0.09 14.23 -6.12
C VAL A 88 1.06 14.02 -7.10
N ASP A 89 2.10 14.86 -7.03
CA ASP A 89 3.26 14.76 -7.91
C ASP A 89 4.10 13.49 -7.67
N VAL A 90 4.13 12.98 -6.43
CA VAL A 90 4.79 11.70 -6.12
C VAL A 90 4.04 10.55 -6.81
N LEU A 91 2.72 10.52 -6.70
CA LEU A 91 1.89 9.50 -7.35
C LEU A 91 2.00 9.55 -8.88
N LYS A 92 2.04 10.76 -9.47
CA LYS A 92 2.27 10.93 -10.92
C LYS A 92 3.63 10.38 -11.34
N ARG A 93 4.71 10.76 -10.64
CA ARG A 93 6.07 10.26 -10.96
C ARG A 93 6.15 8.73 -10.86
N LEU A 94 5.56 8.15 -9.82
CA LEU A 94 5.50 6.70 -9.66
C LEU A 94 4.72 6.06 -10.81
N LEU A 95 3.56 6.62 -11.19
CA LEU A 95 2.75 6.12 -12.30
C LEU A 95 3.48 6.19 -13.65
N ASP A 96 4.18 7.29 -13.91
CA ASP A 96 4.91 7.51 -15.17
C ASP A 96 6.14 6.58 -15.29
N GLY A 97 6.80 6.29 -14.15
CA GLY A 97 7.96 5.40 -14.09
C GLY A 97 7.64 3.91 -14.00
N GLU A 98 6.36 3.53 -13.82
CA GLU A 98 5.99 2.13 -13.64
C GLU A 98 5.71 1.41 -14.96
N CYS A 99 6.44 0.32 -15.16
CA CYS A 99 6.33 -0.55 -16.33
C CYS A 99 5.40 -1.74 -16.09
N ASN A 100 5.20 -2.15 -14.83
CA ASN A 100 4.32 -3.25 -14.47
C ASN A 100 2.84 -2.84 -14.64
N PRO A 101 2.07 -3.49 -15.52
CA PRO A 101 0.68 -3.09 -15.79
C PRO A 101 -0.24 -3.16 -14.57
N SER A 102 -0.03 -4.14 -13.68
CA SER A 102 -0.85 -4.30 -12.47
C SER A 102 -0.59 -3.20 -11.45
N LEU A 103 0.68 -2.87 -11.20
CA LEU A 103 1.07 -1.80 -10.29
C LEU A 103 0.69 -0.42 -10.87
N ARG A 104 0.82 -0.25 -12.19
CA ARG A 104 0.37 0.95 -12.90
C ARG A 104 -1.12 1.19 -12.74
N GLY A 105 -1.96 0.14 -12.90
CA GLY A 105 -3.41 0.24 -12.67
C GLY A 105 -3.74 0.68 -11.24
N TYR A 106 -3.02 0.14 -10.26
CA TYR A 106 -3.20 0.51 -8.86
C TYR A 106 -2.78 1.95 -8.57
N LEU A 107 -1.61 2.39 -9.04
CA LEU A 107 -1.13 3.77 -8.91
C LEU A 107 -2.09 4.75 -9.58
N PHE A 108 -2.69 4.38 -10.71
CA PHE A 108 -3.74 5.14 -11.37
C PHE A 108 -4.98 5.28 -10.48
N GLU A 109 -5.49 4.19 -9.91
CA GLU A 109 -6.62 4.24 -8.97
C GLU A 109 -6.33 5.15 -7.77
N LEU A 110 -5.14 5.04 -7.18
CA LEU A 110 -4.72 5.90 -6.06
C LEU A 110 -4.73 7.38 -6.45
N LEU A 111 -4.13 7.70 -7.60
CA LEU A 111 -4.07 9.07 -8.10
C LEU A 111 -5.48 9.60 -8.40
N PHE A 112 -6.35 8.78 -9.01
CA PHE A 112 -7.73 9.12 -9.29
C PHE A 112 -8.51 9.42 -8.00
N PHE A 113 -8.50 8.53 -7.01
CA PHE A 113 -9.22 8.74 -5.75
C PHE A 113 -8.71 9.95 -4.98
N LYS A 114 -7.39 10.17 -4.97
CA LYS A 114 -6.82 11.35 -4.33
C LYS A 114 -7.31 12.64 -4.98
N LYS A 115 -7.34 12.69 -6.32
CA LYS A 115 -7.85 13.82 -7.08
C LYS A 115 -9.32 14.09 -6.78
N VAL A 116 -10.17 13.06 -6.81
CA VAL A 116 -11.60 13.17 -6.45
C VAL A 116 -11.78 13.75 -5.04
N LYS A 117 -10.99 13.30 -4.05
CA LYS A 117 -11.02 13.85 -2.68
C LYS A 117 -10.60 15.32 -2.60
N GLN A 118 -9.74 15.78 -3.51
CA GLN A 118 -9.28 17.17 -3.58
C GLN A 118 -10.22 18.09 -4.36
N GLY A 119 -11.38 17.59 -4.79
CA GLY A 119 -12.37 18.36 -5.55
C GLY A 119 -12.03 18.50 -7.04
N LEU A 120 -11.20 17.58 -7.54
CA LEU A 120 -10.90 17.42 -8.96
C LEU A 120 -11.93 16.52 -9.64
#